data_AF-A0A7W1CDY3-F1
#
_entry.id   AF-A0A7W1CDY3-F1
#
_cell.length_a   1.000
_cell.length_b   1.000
_cell.length_c   1.000
_cell.angle_alpha   90.00
_cell.angle_beta   90.00
_cell.angle_gamma   90.00
#
_symmetry.space_group_name_H-M   'P 1'
#
loop_
_entity.id
_entity.type
_entity.pdbx_description
1 polymer ?
#
loop_
_entity_poly.entity_id
_entity_poly.type
_entity_poly.pdbx_seq_one_letter_code
_entity_poly.pdbx_strand_id
1 'polypeptide(L)'
;MAEAITQPVAKRSTSSFADYAPTYGAAAALVLLVLANIIFTPNFADVDNFRNILVQVTPTMLVAIGMTFVIATGGIDLSVGSLMAIASAVAAISLDYGAYPAILAALVTVTFI
;
A
#
# COMPACT_ATOMS: atom_id res chain seq x y z
N MET A 1 49.34 -28.75 19.17
CA MET A 1 48.85 -27.92 20.29
C MET A 1 48.51 -26.56 19.73
N ALA A 2 47.26 -26.14 19.59
CA ALA A 2 45.99 -26.82 19.79
C ALA A 2 44.92 -26.03 19.00
N GLU A 3 43.85 -26.72 18.64
CA GLU A 3 42.55 -26.20 18.18
C GLU A 3 42.27 -24.72 18.48
N ALA A 4 42.13 -23.94 17.42
CA ALA A 4 41.29 -22.75 17.43
C ALA A 4 40.60 -22.57 16.07
N ILE A 5 40.10 -23.68 15.51
CA ILE A 5 39.14 -23.67 14.41
C ILE A 5 37.74 -23.65 15.05
N THR A 6 36.91 -22.72 14.59
CA THR A 6 35.43 -22.72 14.69
C THR A 6 34.82 -22.76 16.09
N GLN A 7 34.49 -21.58 16.63
CA GLN A 7 33.27 -21.48 17.41
C GLN A 7 32.10 -21.25 16.44
N PRO A 8 31.04 -22.07 16.45
CA PRO A 8 29.86 -21.77 15.66
C PRO A 8 29.20 -20.55 16.27
N VAL A 9 29.07 -19.46 15.51
CA VAL A 9 28.19 -18.36 15.89
C VAL A 9 26.78 -18.95 15.92
N ALA A 10 26.31 -19.29 17.12
CA ALA A 10 24.97 -19.80 17.33
C ALA A 10 23.97 -18.72 16.91
N LYS A 11 23.46 -18.82 15.69
CA LYS A 11 22.35 -18.01 15.21
C LYS A 11 21.15 -18.39 16.07
N ARG A 12 20.85 -17.57 17.09
CA ARG A 12 19.62 -17.68 17.88
C ARG A 12 18.46 -17.39 16.93
N SER A 13 18.00 -18.44 16.26
CA SER A 13 16.76 -18.47 15.50
C SER A 13 15.61 -18.57 16.48
N THR A 14 15.41 -17.52 17.27
CA THR A 14 14.13 -17.30 17.93
C THR A 14 13.27 -16.60 16.88
N SER A 15 12.59 -17.36 16.04
CA SER A 15 11.55 -16.80 15.18
C SER A 15 10.49 -16.20 16.09
N SER A 16 10.56 -14.89 16.25
CA SER A 16 9.68 -14.14 17.13
C SER A 16 8.35 -13.97 16.41
N PHE A 17 7.24 -13.85 17.14
CA PHE A 17 5.95 -13.46 16.56
C PHE A 17 6.06 -12.17 15.71
N ALA A 18 7.07 -11.33 16.00
CA ALA A 18 7.43 -10.14 15.23
C ALA A 18 7.88 -10.42 13.79
N ASP A 19 8.42 -11.61 13.48
CA ASP A 19 8.87 -11.98 12.13
C ASP A 19 7.69 -12.40 11.23
N TYR A 20 6.59 -12.90 11.82
CA TYR A 20 5.38 -13.32 11.09
C TYR A 20 4.33 -12.21 10.98
N ALA A 21 4.38 -11.21 11.87
CA ALA A 21 3.52 -10.04 11.85
C ALA A 21 3.54 -9.26 10.52
N PRO A 22 4.68 -9.00 9.84
CA PRO A 22 4.67 -8.30 8.56
C PRO A 22 4.13 -9.16 7.40
N THR A 23 4.36 -10.48 7.41
CA THR A 23 3.94 -11.37 6.30
C THR A 23 2.43 -11.63 6.28
N TYR A 24 1.81 -11.78 7.46
CA TYR A 24 0.38 -12.03 7.57
C TYR A 24 -0.42 -10.84 8.12
N GLY A 25 0.25 -9.76 8.54
CA GLY A 25 -0.38 -8.62 9.19
C GLY A 25 -1.43 -7.93 8.33
N ALA A 26 -1.17 -7.76 7.03
CA ALA A 26 -2.14 -7.17 6.12
C ALA A 26 -3.41 -8.05 5.98
N ALA A 27 -3.24 -9.36 5.83
CA ALA A 27 -4.35 -10.30 5.74
C ALA A 27 -5.15 -10.37 7.06
N ALA A 28 -4.45 -10.41 8.20
CA ALA A 28 -5.06 -10.39 9.53
C ALA A 28 -5.82 -9.07 9.77
N ALA A 29 -5.23 -7.93 9.42
CA ALA A 29 -5.88 -6.62 9.50
C ALA A 29 -7.12 -6.54 8.61
N LEU A 30 -7.06 -7.08 7.38
CA LEU A 30 -8.21 -7.14 6.49
C LEU A 30 -9.35 -7.97 7.10
N VAL A 31 -9.05 -9.17 7.62
CA VAL A 31 -10.05 -10.02 8.26
C VAL A 31 -10.69 -9.31 9.46
N LEU A 32 -9.88 -8.71 10.34
CA LEU A 32 -10.37 -7.96 11.49
C LEU A 32 -11.24 -6.78 11.07
N LEU A 33 -10.84 -6.04 10.05
CA LEU A 33 -11.59 -4.89 9.53
C LEU A 33 -12.92 -5.31 8.92
N VAL A 34 -12.95 -6.41 8.17
CA VAL A 34 -14.19 -6.98 7.60
C VAL A 34 -15.14 -7.41 8.71
N LEU A 35 -14.64 -8.13 9.72
CA LEU A 35 -15.46 -8.55 10.87
C LEU A 35 -16.01 -7.35 11.64
N ALA A 36 -15.17 -6.34 11.89
CA ALA A 36 -15.61 -5.10 12.53
C ALA A 36 -16.70 -4.41 11.71
N ASN A 37 -16.55 -4.29 10.39
CA ASN A 37 -17.56 -3.65 9.55
C ASN A 37 -18.87 -4.44 9.49
N ILE A 38 -18.84 -5.78 9.52
CA ILE A 38 -20.07 -6.58 9.62
C ILE A 38 -20.83 -6.28 10.92
N ILE A 39 -20.12 -6.03 12.02
CA ILE A 39 -20.72 -5.79 13.34
C ILE A 39 -21.20 -4.34 13.49
N PHE A 40 -20.40 -3.37 13.04
CA PHE A 40 -20.61 -1.95 13.34
C PHE A 40 -21.24 -1.15 12.19
N THR A 41 -21.19 -1.65 10.95
CA THR A 41 -21.70 -0.95 9.77
C THR A 41 -22.97 -1.63 9.25
N PRO A 42 -24.15 -0.98 9.35
CA PRO A 42 -25.38 -1.51 8.79
C PRO A 42 -25.24 -1.76 7.28
N ASN A 43 -25.83 -2.84 6.77
CA ASN A 43 -25.85 -3.21 5.34
C ASN A 43 -24.47 -3.49 4.73
N PHE A 44 -23.40 -3.62 5.53
CA PHE A 44 -22.06 -3.87 5.01
C PHE A 44 -21.97 -5.16 4.18
N ALA A 45 -22.63 -6.23 4.64
CA ALA A 45 -22.65 -7.53 3.97
C ALA A 45 -23.75 -7.65 2.89
N ASP A 46 -24.47 -6.56 2.56
CA ASP A 46 -25.51 -6.60 1.54
C ASP A 46 -24.92 -6.77 0.14
N VAL A 47 -25.64 -7.50 -0.71
CA VAL A 47 -25.24 -7.76 -2.09
C VAL A 47 -25.10 -6.47 -2.89
N ASP A 48 -25.97 -5.49 -2.65
CA ASP A 48 -25.91 -4.20 -3.34
C ASP A 48 -24.71 -3.37 -2.90
N ASN A 49 -24.35 -3.39 -1.61
CA ASN A 49 -23.13 -2.75 -1.12
C ASN A 49 -21.89 -3.41 -1.75
N PHE A 50 -21.86 -4.75 -1.81
CA PHE A 50 -20.76 -5.47 -2.44
C PHE A 50 -20.64 -5.16 -3.94
N ARG A 51 -21.76 -5.09 -4.66
CA ARG A 51 -21.78 -4.69 -6.08
C ARG A 51 -21.29 -3.27 -6.28
N ASN A 52 -21.71 -2.33 -5.43
CA ASN A 52 -21.26 -0.94 -5.50
C ASN A 52 -19.75 -0.84 -5.32
N ILE A 53 -19.20 -1.56 -4.33
CA ILE A 53 -17.75 -1.64 -4.12
C ILE A 53 -17.07 -2.23 -5.35
N LEU A 54 -17.54 -3.36 -5.89
CA LEU A 54 -16.94 -3.97 -7.08
C LEU A 54 -16.92 -3.04 -8.30
N VAL A 55 -18.01 -2.31 -8.55
CA VAL A 55 -18.08 -1.32 -9.63
C VAL A 55 -17.09 -0.18 -9.36
N GLN A 56 -16.99 0.29 -8.11
CA GLN A 56 -16.07 1.36 -7.73
C GLN A 56 -14.60 0.97 -7.86
N VAL A 57 -14.21 -0.29 -7.56
CA VAL A 57 -12.82 -0.74 -7.70
C VAL A 57 -12.44 -1.08 -9.14
N THR A 58 -13.42 -1.27 -10.03
CA THR A 58 -13.18 -1.72 -11.41
C THR A 58 -12.21 -0.83 -12.19
N PRO A 59 -12.34 0.52 -12.17
CA PRO A 59 -11.38 1.40 -12.85
C PRO A 59 -9.94 1.22 -12.32
N THR A 60 -9.78 1.13 -11.00
CA THR A 60 -8.47 0.91 -10.38
C THR A 60 -7.87 -0.44 -10.76
N MET A 61 -8.69 -1.51 -10.80
CA MET A 61 -8.25 -2.83 -11.24
C MET A 61 -7.81 -2.84 -12.71
N LEU A 62 -8.55 -2.16 -13.59
CA LEU A 62 -8.20 -2.03 -15.01
C LEU A 62 -6.83 -1.33 -15.18
N VAL A 63 -6.61 -0.23 -14.46
CA VAL A 63 -5.33 0.49 -14.46
C VAL A 63 -4.21 -0.39 -13.90
N ALA A 64 -4.43 -1.08 -12.78
CA ALA A 64 -3.43 -1.96 -12.17
C ALA A 64 -2.99 -3.10 -13.11
N ILE A 65 -3.93 -3.66 -13.89
CA ILE A 65 -3.62 -4.65 -14.93
C ILE A 65 -2.75 -4.01 -16.03
N GLY A 66 -3.10 -2.81 -16.50
CA GLY A 66 -2.28 -2.06 -17.46
C GLY A 66 -0.86 -1.82 -16.96
N MET A 67 -0.71 -1.39 -15.70
CA MET A 67 0.59 -1.20 -15.05
C MET A 67 1.39 -2.50 -14.92
N THR A 68 0.72 -3.64 -14.74
CA THR A 68 1.38 -4.96 -14.69
C THR A 68 2.02 -5.31 -16.04
N PHE A 69 1.33 -5.07 -17.16
CA PHE A 69 1.89 -5.28 -18.50
C PHE A 69 3.05 -4.33 -18.82
N VAL A 70 2.92 -3.07 -18.40
CA VAL A 70 3.98 -2.05 -18.52
C VAL A 70 5.25 -2.51 -17.79
N ILE A 71 5.14 -2.95 -16.54
CA ILE A 71 6.27 -3.48 -15.76
C ILE A 71 6.84 -4.75 -16.41
N ALA A 72 5.97 -5.65 -16.89
CA ALA A 72 6.39 -6.92 -17.49
C ALA A 72 7.14 -6.77 -18.82
N THR A 73 6.91 -5.68 -19.56
CA THR A 73 7.60 -5.41 -20.84
C THR A 73 8.97 -4.76 -20.68
N GLY A 74 9.45 -4.58 -19.44
CA GLY A 74 10.76 -3.99 -19.15
C GLY A 74 10.84 -2.47 -19.39
N GLY A 75 9.70 -1.85 -19.73
CA GLY A 75 9.54 -0.41 -19.74
C GLY A 75 9.42 0.10 -18.31
N ILE A 76 10.36 0.95 -17.90
CA ILE A 76 10.36 1.67 -16.62
C ILE A 76 9.28 2.75 -16.64
N ASP A 77 8.02 2.43 -16.94
CA ASP A 77 6.98 3.43 -16.72
C ASP A 77 6.50 3.39 -15.27
N LEU A 78 7.41 3.88 -14.42
CA LEU A 78 7.15 4.23 -13.03
C LEU A 78 6.34 5.55 -12.92
N SER A 79 5.88 6.15 -14.03
CA SER A 79 5.31 7.51 -14.04
C SER A 79 4.23 7.69 -12.99
N VAL A 80 3.33 6.73 -12.81
CA VAL A 80 2.24 6.83 -11.82
C VAL A 80 2.78 6.81 -10.38
N GLY A 81 3.80 6.00 -10.11
CA GLY A 81 4.44 5.93 -8.78
C GLY A 81 5.25 7.18 -8.46
N SER A 82 6.05 7.68 -9.41
CA SER A 82 6.78 8.95 -9.24
C SER A 82 5.84 10.15 -9.18
N LEU A 83 4.74 10.14 -9.93
CA LEU A 83 3.71 11.17 -9.91
C LEU A 83 3.02 11.23 -8.54
N MET A 84 2.60 10.07 -8.01
CA MET A 84 2.02 10.00 -6.67
C MET A 84 3.01 10.45 -5.60
N ALA A 85 4.29 10.07 -5.71
CA ALA A 85 5.33 10.51 -4.78
C ALA A 85 5.53 12.03 -4.82
N ILE A 86 5.71 12.62 -6.01
CA ILE A 86 5.92 14.07 -6.16
C ILE A 86 4.67 14.85 -5.73
N ALA A 87 3.47 14.43 -6.14
CA ALA A 87 2.22 15.07 -5.73
C ALA A 87 2.03 15.03 -4.21
N SER A 88 2.35 13.92 -3.56
CA SER A 88 2.26 13.80 -2.09
C SER A 88 3.29 14.67 -1.36
N ALA A 89 4.52 14.76 -1.88
CA ALA A 89 5.56 15.61 -1.30
C ALA A 89 5.21 17.10 -1.44
N VAL A 90 4.72 17.52 -2.61
CA VAL A 90 4.27 18.90 -2.86
C VAL A 90 3.07 19.24 -1.99
N ALA A 91 2.09 18.33 -1.86
CA ALA A 91 0.95 18.52 -0.96
C ALA A 91 1.41 18.71 0.49
N ALA A 92 2.31 17.84 0.98
CA ALA A 92 2.81 17.87 2.35
C ALA A 92 3.57 19.18 2.67
N ILE A 93 4.44 19.63 1.77
CA ILE A 93 5.17 20.91 1.93
C ILE A 93 4.19 22.09 1.89
N SER A 94 3.17 22.01 1.05
CA SER A 94 2.20 23.10 0.87
C SER A 94 1.21 23.24 2.03
N LEU A 95 1.11 22.25 2.93
CA LEU A 95 0.25 22.31 4.11
C LEU A 95 0.65 23.42 5.09
N ASP A 96 1.93 23.81 5.12
CA ASP A 96 2.41 24.92 5.95
C ASP A 96 1.77 26.27 5.56
N TYR A 97 1.24 26.36 4.32
CA TYR A 97 0.52 27.53 3.82
C TYR A 97 -1.02 27.39 3.95
N GLY A 98 -1.50 26.25 4.45
CA GLY A 98 -2.92 25.94 4.64
C GLY A 98 -3.45 24.84 3.71
N ALA A 99 -4.62 24.28 4.05
CA ALA A 99 -5.19 23.15 3.31
C ALA A 99 -5.57 23.49 1.86
N TYR A 100 -6.07 24.71 1.62
CA TYR A 100 -6.48 25.16 0.28
C TYR A 100 -5.31 25.25 -0.71
N PRO A 101 -4.18 25.93 -0.41
CA PRO A 101 -3.01 25.92 -1.30
C PRO A 101 -2.39 24.53 -1.46
N ALA A 102 -2.45 23.66 -0.45
CA ALA A 102 -1.98 22.28 -0.58
C ALA A 102 -2.76 21.45 -1.60
N ILE A 103 -4.10 21.57 -1.60
CA ILE A 103 -4.96 20.88 -2.58
C ILE A 103 -4.70 21.42 -3.98
N LEU A 104 -4.60 22.75 -4.15
CA LEU A 104 -4.33 23.35 -5.46
C LEU A 104 -2.95 22.95 -6.01
N ALA A 105 -1.91 22.98 -5.17
CA ALA A 105 -0.56 22.58 -5.58
C ALA A 105 -0.53 21.11 -6.01
N ALA A 106 -1.19 20.22 -5.27
CA ALA A 106 -1.28 18.80 -5.62
C ALA A 106 -1.99 18.59 -6.97
N LEU A 107 -3.11 19.27 -7.22
CA LEU A 107 -3.86 19.17 -8.48
C LEU A 107 -3.04 19.67 -9.68
N VAL A 108 -2.31 20.77 -9.50
CA VAL A 108 -1.38 21.31 -10.49
C VAL A 108 -0.29 20.27 -10.80
N THR A 109 0.41 19.76 -9.79
CA THR A 109 1.48 18.76 -9.97
C THR A 109 1.01 17.52 -10.74
N VAL A 110 -0.21 17.04 -10.50
CA VAL A 110 -0.77 15.88 -11.20
C VAL A 110 -1.15 16.19 -12.66
N THR A 111 -1.41 17.45 -13.00
CA THR A 111 -1.81 17.87 -14.36
C THR A 111 -0.61 18.13 -15.27
N PHE A 112 0.57 18.45 -14.71
CA PHE A 112 1.77 18.89 -15.44
C PHE A 112 2.85 17.80 -15.63
N ILE A 113 2.61 16.58 -15.17
CA ILE A 113 3.51 15.41 -15.29
C ILE A 113 2.77 14.34 -16.10
#